data_AF-A0A7W2FV66-F1
#
_entry.id   AF-A0A7W2FV66-F1
#
_cell.length_a   1.000
_cell.length_b   1.000
_cell.length_c   1.000
_cell.angle_alpha   90.00
_cell.angle_beta   90.00
_cell.angle_gamma   90.00
#
_symmetry.space_group_name_H-M   'P 1'
#
loop_
_entity.id
_entity.type
_entity.pdbx_description
1 polymer ?
#
loop_
_entity_poly.entity_id
_entity_poly.type
_entity_poly.pdbx_seq_one_letter_code
_entity_poly.pdbx_strand_id
1 'polypeptide(L)'
;VWVDETRPRNQGALTAWELGKHGVPHTYITDNAGGHLMQHGLVDMVITGTDRTTRQGDVCNKIGTYLKALAARYNGVPVYVALASATVEWTVR
;
A
#
# COMPACT_ATOMS: atom_id res chain seq x y z
N VAL A 1 -4.38 2.75 11.43
CA VAL A 1 -4.03 2.54 10.00
C VAL A 1 -3.65 3.87 9.37
N TRP A 2 -2.46 3.98 8.78
CA TRP A 2 -2.09 5.14 7.95
C TRP A 2 -2.63 4.93 6.53
N VAL A 3 -3.42 5.88 6.03
CA VAL A 3 -4.08 5.78 4.72
C VAL A 3 -3.55 6.89 3.83
N ASP A 4 -2.74 6.51 2.83
CA ASP A 4 -2.27 7.44 1.80
C ASP A 4 -3.42 7.93 0.93
N GLU A 5 -3.47 9.24 0.64
CA GLU A 5 -4.52 9.84 -0.19
C GLU A 5 -4.63 9.21 -1.59
N THR A 6 -3.52 8.75 -2.16
CA THR A 6 -3.42 8.08 -3.46
C THR A 6 -3.82 9.01 -4.61
N ARG A 7 -3.00 10.04 -4.84
CA ARG A 7 -3.16 10.96 -5.98
C ARG A 7 -2.95 10.23 -7.33
N PRO A 8 -3.58 10.73 -8.42
CA PRO A 8 -4.46 11.89 -8.49
C PRO A 8 -5.94 11.58 -8.20
N ARG A 9 -6.31 10.30 -8.07
CA ARG A 9 -7.72 9.88 -7.97
C ARG A 9 -8.29 9.93 -6.54
N ASN A 10 -7.45 10.20 -5.55
CA ASN A 10 -7.83 10.27 -4.13
C ASN A 10 -8.50 8.98 -3.63
N GLN A 11 -8.06 7.82 -4.11
CA GLN A 11 -8.71 6.54 -3.79
C GLN A 11 -8.58 6.18 -2.31
N GLY A 12 -7.54 6.67 -1.62
CA GLY A 12 -7.42 6.52 -0.17
C GLY A 12 -8.56 7.14 0.61
N ALA A 13 -9.26 8.14 0.05
CA ALA A 13 -10.42 8.74 0.70
C ALA A 13 -11.58 7.73 0.83
N LEU A 14 -11.72 6.83 -0.15
CA LEU A 14 -12.69 5.73 -0.08
C LEU A 14 -12.29 4.74 1.02
N THR A 15 -11.01 4.37 1.09
CA THR A 15 -10.48 3.50 2.15
C THR A 15 -10.69 4.10 3.54
N ALA A 16 -10.39 5.38 3.73
CA ALA A 16 -10.62 6.08 5.00
C ALA A 16 -12.12 6.11 5.36
N TRP A 17 -12.99 6.39 4.38
CA TRP A 17 -14.44 6.35 4.57
C TRP A 17 -14.93 4.97 5.01
N GLU A 18 -14.51 3.89 4.34
CA GLU A 18 -14.88 2.51 4.70
C GLU A 18 -14.36 2.11 6.09
N LEU A 19 -13.10 2.40 6.40
CA LEU A 19 -12.52 2.15 7.73
C LEU A 19 -13.30 2.89 8.82
N GLY A 20 -13.68 4.15 8.56
CA GLY A 20 -14.53 4.93 9.46
C GLY A 20 -15.91 4.31 9.67
N LYS A 21 -16.55 3.80 8.61
CA LYS A 21 -17.83 3.09 8.71
C LYS A 21 -17.75 1.82 9.54
N HIS A 22 -16.60 1.15 9.53
CA HIS A 22 -16.35 -0.05 10.33
C HIS A 22 -15.73 0.22 11.70
N GLY A 23 -15.56 1.49 12.10
CA GLY A 23 -15.00 1.86 13.40
C GLY A 23 -13.51 1.53 13.56
N VAL A 24 -12.79 1.34 12.45
CA VAL A 24 -11.35 1.05 12.47
C VAL A 24 -10.55 2.35 12.61
N PRO A 25 -9.72 2.50 13.66
CA PRO A 25 -8.90 3.70 13.84
C PRO A 25 -7.93 3.90 12.68
N HIS A 26 -8.05 5.04 12.01
CA HIS A 26 -7.23 5.38 10.86
C HIS A 26 -6.90 6.87 10.82
N THR A 27 -5.85 7.19 10.09
CA THR A 27 -5.41 8.56 9.84
C THR A 27 -5.12 8.71 8.35
N TYR A 28 -5.81 9.66 7.73
CA TYR A 28 -5.63 10.01 6.33
C TYR A 28 -4.42 10.93 6.17
N ILE A 29 -3.50 10.59 5.28
CA ILE A 29 -2.21 11.28 5.10
C ILE A 29 -1.92 11.56 3.64
N THR A 30 -1.05 12.53 3.38
CA THR A 30 -0.52 12.78 2.02
C THR A 30 0.42 11.66 1.60
N ASP A 31 0.53 11.41 0.29
CA ASP A 31 1.32 10.31 -0.26
C ASP A 31 2.80 10.37 0.15
N ASN A 32 3.35 11.57 0.38
CA ASN A 32 4.75 11.75 0.79
C ASN A 32 4.97 11.54 2.30
N ALA A 33 3.94 11.57 3.13
CA ALA A 33 4.07 11.41 4.57
C ALA A 33 4.41 9.96 4.97
N GLY A 34 3.93 8.95 4.23
CA GLY A 34 4.14 7.55 4.62
C GLY A 34 5.61 7.15 4.77
N GLY A 35 6.50 7.63 3.89
CA GLY A 35 7.93 7.35 4.02
C GLY A 35 8.56 8.03 5.24
N HIS A 36 8.11 9.25 5.56
CA HIS A 36 8.54 9.98 6.76
C HIS A 36 8.08 9.27 8.05
N LEU A 37 6.84 8.78 8.07
CA LEU A 37 6.32 7.99 9.21
C LEU A 37 7.12 6.69 9.43
N MET A 38 7.54 6.02 8.35
CA MET A 38 8.42 4.85 8.43
C MET A 38 9.79 5.20 9.03
N GLN A 39 10.39 6.33 8.64
CA GLN A 39 11.66 6.81 9.21
C GLN A 39 11.59 7.07 10.72
N HIS A 40 10.41 7.45 11.21
CA HIS A 40 10.16 7.67 12.64
C HIS A 40 9.69 6.42 13.39
N GLY A 41 9.69 5.24 12.75
CA GLY A 41 9.27 3.99 13.38
C GLY A 41 7.78 3.95 13.74
N LEU A 42 6.94 4.75 13.08
CA LEU A 42 5.50 4.83 13.32
C LEU A 42 4.70 3.83 12.46
N VAL A 43 5.38 3.03 11.65
CA VAL A 43 4.78 2.05 10.73
C VAL A 43 5.41 0.68 10.97
N ASP A 44 4.62 -0.27 11.45
CA ASP A 44 5.08 -1.63 11.73
C ASP A 44 5.14 -2.51 10.47
N MET A 45 4.25 -2.25 9.50
CA MET A 45 4.16 -2.99 8.24
C MET A 45 3.46 -2.16 7.16
N VAL A 46 3.76 -2.46 5.90
CA VAL A 46 3.01 -1.96 4.73
C VAL A 46 2.18 -3.10 4.17
N ILE A 47 0.87 -2.87 3.96
CA ILE A 47 -0.01 -3.79 3.24
C ILE A 47 -0.58 -3.03 2.04
N THR A 48 -0.54 -3.66 0.87
CA THR A 48 -1.20 -3.14 -0.32
C THR A 48 -1.94 -4.24 -1.07
N GLY A 49 -2.77 -3.84 -2.04
CA GLY A 49 -3.40 -4.75 -2.98
C GLY A 49 -2.50 -5.04 -4.19
N THR A 50 -3.08 -5.67 -5.20
CA THR A 50 -2.46 -5.82 -6.52
C THR A 50 -3.50 -5.59 -7.60
N ASP A 51 -3.10 -4.92 -8.68
CA ASP A 51 -3.86 -4.92 -9.93
C ASP A 51 -3.51 -6.17 -10.76
N ARG A 52 -2.23 -6.58 -10.72
CA ARG A 52 -1.71 -7.80 -11.37
C ARG A 52 -0.39 -8.22 -10.73
N THR A 53 -0.21 -9.51 -10.48
CA THR A 53 1.07 -10.08 -10.00
C THR A 53 1.61 -11.07 -11.02
N THR A 54 2.88 -10.98 -11.40
CA THR A 54 3.50 -11.96 -12.32
C THR A 54 3.76 -13.28 -11.60
N ARG A 55 4.03 -14.35 -12.35
CA ARG A 55 4.41 -15.64 -11.75
C ARG A 55 5.71 -15.57 -10.93
N GLN A 56 6.57 -14.57 -11.16
CA GLN A 56 7.79 -14.36 -10.36
C GLN A 56 7.54 -13.57 -9.07
N GLY A 57 6.33 -13.03 -8.90
CA GLY A 57 5.97 -12.20 -7.75
C GLY A 57 6.18 -10.71 -7.97
N ASP A 58 6.41 -10.25 -9.21
CA ASP A 58 6.43 -8.82 -9.50
C ASP A 58 5.01 -8.26 -9.42
N VAL A 59 4.84 -7.23 -8.61
CA VAL A 59 3.52 -6.68 -8.28
C VAL A 59 3.33 -5.37 -9.03
N CYS A 60 2.39 -5.38 -9.98
CA CYS A 60 1.80 -4.18 -10.53
C CYS A 60 0.61 -3.77 -9.66
N ASN A 61 0.62 -2.50 -9.24
CA ASN A 61 -0.44 -1.92 -8.43
C ASN A 61 -0.47 -0.40 -8.65
N LYS A 62 -1.36 0.29 -7.94
CA LYS A 62 -1.50 1.74 -7.97
C LYS A 62 -0.15 2.48 -7.87
N ILE A 63 -0.01 3.53 -8.69
CA ILE A 63 1.10 4.47 -8.63
C ILE A 63 1.36 4.89 -7.18
N GLY A 64 2.64 4.96 -6.81
CA GLY A 64 3.08 5.17 -5.41
C GLY A 64 3.49 3.87 -4.70
N THR A 65 2.92 2.71 -5.06
CA THR A 65 3.26 1.41 -4.42
C THR A 65 4.77 1.12 -4.43
N TYR A 66 5.43 1.33 -5.58
CA TYR A 66 6.88 1.15 -5.71
C TYR A 66 7.67 2.05 -4.75
N LEU A 67 7.29 3.33 -4.63
CA LEU A 67 7.96 4.28 -3.74
C LEU A 67 7.77 3.89 -2.26
N LYS A 68 6.60 3.37 -1.90
CA LYS A 68 6.37 2.83 -0.55
C LYS A 68 7.21 1.59 -0.27
N ALA A 69 7.35 0.70 -1.24
CA ALA A 69 8.20 -0.47 -1.10
C ALA A 69 9.68 -0.09 -0.91
N LEU A 70 10.17 0.92 -1.64
CA LEU A 70 11.53 1.45 -1.45
C LEU A 70 11.71 2.08 -0.06
N ALA A 71 10.77 2.94 0.36
CA ALA A 71 10.81 3.56 1.69
C ALA A 71 10.75 2.51 2.81
N ALA A 72 9.88 1.50 2.68
CA ALA A 72 9.76 0.41 3.63
C ALA A 72 11.06 -0.39 3.72
N ARG A 73 11.63 -0.79 2.57
CA ARG A 73 12.92 -1.48 2.51
C ARG A 73 14.04 -0.68 3.18
N TYR A 74 14.11 0.63 2.94
CA TYR A 74 15.14 1.50 3.54
C TYR A 74 15.02 1.55 5.07
N ASN A 75 13.79 1.53 5.61
CA ASN A 75 13.52 1.61 7.04
C ASN A 75 13.33 0.25 7.72
N GLY A 76 13.58 -0.87 7.03
CA GLY A 76 13.41 -2.21 7.59
C GLY A 76 11.96 -2.62 7.88
N VAL A 77 10.98 -1.94 7.27
CA VAL A 77 9.55 -2.23 7.43
C VAL A 77 9.13 -3.32 6.43
N PRO A 78 8.49 -4.41 6.87
CA PRO A 78 8.04 -5.48 5.97
C PRO A 78 6.88 -5.02 5.08
N VAL A 79 6.89 -5.49 3.83
CA VAL A 79 5.85 -5.19 2.82
C VAL A 79 5.09 -6.47 2.49
N TYR A 80 3.77 -6.40 2.57
CA TYR A 80 2.86 -7.48 2.23
C TYR A 80 1.92 -7.06 1.11
N VAL A 81 1.64 -7.98 0.21
CA VAL A 81 0.69 -7.80 -0.90
C VAL A 81 -0.44 -8.77 -0.70
N ALA A 82 -1.63 -8.22 -0.40
CA ALA A 82 -2.86 -9.00 -0.29
C ALA A 82 -3.47 -9.14 -1.68
N LEU A 83 -3.63 -10.38 -2.13
CA LEU A 83 -4.10 -10.68 -3.48
C LEU A 83 -4.99 -11.91 -3.52
N ALA A 84 -5.92 -11.94 -4.48
CA ALA A 84 -6.65 -13.15 -4.84
C ALA A 84 -5.88 -13.95 -5.89
N SER A 85 -5.94 -15.28 -5.87
CA SER A 85 -5.20 -16.14 -6.83
C SER A 85 -5.48 -15.80 -8.29
N ALA A 86 -6.69 -15.32 -8.61
CA ALA A 86 -7.08 -14.87 -9.95
C ALA A 86 -6.32 -13.63 -10.46
N THR A 87 -5.63 -12.89 -9.59
CA THR A 87 -4.81 -11.73 -9.97
C THR A 87 -3.38 -12.11 -10.38
N VAL A 88 -3.00 -13.39 -10.20
CA VAL A 88 -1.70 -13.89 -10.63
C VAL A 88 -1.76 -14.22 -12.12
N GLU A 89 -0.95 -13.52 -12.89
CA GLU A 89 -0.76 -13.76 -14.32
C GLU A 89 0.35 -14.80 -14.51
N TRP A 90 -0.07 -16.07 -14.66
CA TRP A 90 0.83 -17.21 -14.78
C TRP A 90 1.65 -17.22 -16.07
N THR A 91 1.17 -16.52 -17.11
CA THR A 91 1.81 -16.48 -18.43
C THR A 91 2.92 -15.44 -18.55
N VAL A 92 2.91 -14.42 -17.67
CA VAL A 92 3.88 -13.33 -17.66
C VAL A 92 4.95 -13.59 -16.61
N ARG A 93 6.20 -13.34 -17.01
CA ARG A 93 7.37 -13.39 -16.15
C ARG A 93 7.57 -12.05 -15.47
#